data_AF-A0A4S5BFE9-F1
#
_entry.id   AF-A0A4S5BFE9-F1
#
_cell.length_a   1.000
_cell.length_b   1.000
_cell.length_c   1.000
_cell.angle_alpha   90.00
_cell.angle_beta   90.00
_cell.angle_gamma   90.00
#
_symmetry.space_group_name_H-M   'P 1'
#
loop_
_entity.id
_entity.type
_entity.pdbx_description
1 polymer ?
#
loop_
_entity_poly.entity_id
_entity_poly.type
_entity_poly.pdbx_seq_one_letter_code
_entity_poly.pdbx_strand_id
1 'polypeptide(L)'
;LIPGTKVLLKKNPNYWDAKNIHIDNVELVSAPDKATVVSGLQTGVYNFADLAPSQAKAAKAAGLDVFVQPGFNASNISLNINKAPFNNPKVVDAVRYATNQQEFVDKLTFGYGKATNQPFPPGYVAYDPQSAKLFAYDPAKAKQLLEQAGYKPGQIKLDLVIMAEDPAAEIVQSQLAAVGITVTIKINKNWATPFFAKDLTLSLYGTTGRDSAAQTLTAHFGPNGPLNLSSPYEPDGFEDAIAKVRQTPLDAPDYPQVLQAATRVGLQSKALVFTYSSPNLFAKNKAISALPANPAHIDWTGVTIGG
;
A
#
# COMPACT_ATOMS: atom_id res chain seq x y z
N LEU A 1 -7.36 35.13 5.36
CA LEU A 1 -7.19 33.66 5.44
C LEU A 1 -7.78 33.21 6.77
N ILE A 2 -8.76 32.31 6.77
CA ILE A 2 -9.29 31.73 8.01
C ILE A 2 -8.36 30.57 8.39
N PRO A 3 -7.70 30.58 9.56
CA PRO A 3 -6.83 29.48 9.97
C PRO A 3 -7.55 28.12 9.90
N GLY A 4 -6.86 27.10 9.37
CA GLY A 4 -7.41 25.73 9.26
C GLY A 4 -8.28 25.45 8.04
N THR A 5 -8.51 26.41 7.13
CA THR A 5 -9.38 26.21 5.95
C THR A 5 -8.63 25.93 4.65
N LYS A 6 -7.48 26.59 4.43
CA LYS A 6 -6.66 26.42 3.23
C LYS A 6 -5.17 26.70 3.46
N VAL A 7 -4.33 26.10 2.63
CA VAL A 7 -2.90 26.43 2.48
C VAL A 7 -2.70 27.08 1.12
N LEU A 8 -2.11 28.27 1.10
CA LEU A 8 -1.73 28.96 -0.14
C LEU A 8 -0.21 28.87 -0.32
N LEU A 9 0.21 28.17 -1.36
CA LEU A 9 1.61 28.10 -1.80
C LEU A 9 1.78 29.08 -2.97
N LYS A 10 2.81 29.93 -2.91
CA LYS A 10 3.13 30.88 -3.96
C LYS A 10 4.43 30.49 -4.65
N LYS A 11 4.52 30.72 -5.96
CA LYS A 11 5.76 30.56 -6.72
C LYS A 11 6.88 31.36 -6.07
N ASN A 12 8.02 30.72 -5.84
CA ASN A 12 9.25 31.38 -5.41
C ASN A 12 10.02 31.89 -6.64
N PRO A 13 10.11 33.21 -6.88
CA PRO A 13 10.83 33.75 -8.03
C PRO A 13 12.35 33.51 -7.96
N ASN A 14 12.88 33.24 -6.76
CA ASN A 14 14.30 32.99 -6.52
C ASN A 14 14.66 31.50 -6.54
N TYR A 15 13.70 30.62 -6.85
CA TYR A 15 13.99 29.20 -7.03
C TYR A 15 14.91 28.99 -8.24
N TRP A 16 15.91 28.13 -8.12
CA TRP A 16 16.94 27.94 -9.14
C TRP A 16 16.36 27.53 -10.51
N ASP A 17 15.20 26.86 -10.51
CA ASP A 17 14.46 26.49 -11.72
C ASP A 17 13.10 27.20 -11.84
N ALA A 18 12.97 28.43 -11.33
CA ALA A 18 11.71 29.19 -11.36
C ALA A 18 11.13 29.39 -12.77
N LYS A 19 11.97 29.32 -13.81
CA LYS A 19 11.56 29.40 -15.22
C LYS A 19 10.62 28.26 -15.64
N ASN A 20 10.76 27.08 -15.03
CA ASN A 20 9.96 25.90 -15.34
C ASN A 20 8.74 25.76 -14.42
N ILE A 21 8.54 26.67 -13.46
CA ILE A 21 7.34 26.70 -12.65
C ILE A 21 6.38 27.71 -13.27
N HIS A 22 5.36 27.25 -13.99
CA HIS A 22 4.41 28.15 -14.68
C HIS A 22 3.14 28.45 -13.85
N ILE A 23 2.98 27.82 -12.70
CA ILE A 23 1.87 28.03 -11.79
C ILE A 23 2.27 29.06 -10.72
N ASP A 24 1.51 30.14 -10.61
CA ASP A 24 1.79 31.21 -9.63
C ASP A 24 1.35 30.84 -8.21
N ASN A 25 0.22 30.13 -8.09
CA ASN A 25 -0.39 29.80 -6.81
C ASN A 25 -0.98 28.39 -6.82
N VAL A 26 -0.78 27.67 -5.72
CA VAL A 26 -1.50 26.42 -5.42
C VAL A 26 -2.28 26.64 -4.13
N GLU A 27 -3.61 26.56 -4.22
CA GLU A 27 -4.49 26.58 -3.06
C GLU A 27 -4.90 25.15 -2.69
N LEU A 28 -4.40 24.66 -1.57
CA LEU A 28 -4.78 23.37 -1.01
C LEU A 28 -5.93 23.57 -0.04
N VAL A 29 -7.03 22.87 -0.28
CA VAL A 29 -8.25 22.90 0.52
C VAL A 29 -8.61 21.48 0.90
N SER A 30 -9.04 21.27 2.14
CA SER A 30 -9.61 19.99 2.54
C SER A 30 -11.00 19.88 1.93
N ALA A 31 -11.20 18.94 1.01
CA ALA A 31 -12.53 18.67 0.46
C ALA A 31 -13.37 17.99 1.56
N PRO A 32 -14.46 18.62 2.04
CA PRO A 32 -15.19 18.11 3.21
C PRO A 32 -16.01 16.85 2.91
N ASP A 33 -16.37 16.61 1.64
CA ASP A 33 -17.12 15.42 1.23
C ASP A 33 -16.64 14.89 -0.12
N LYS A 34 -16.20 13.63 -0.13
CA LYS A 34 -15.81 12.91 -1.35
C LYS A 34 -16.90 12.97 -2.41
N ALA A 35 -18.18 12.92 -2.04
CA ALA A 35 -19.31 12.96 -2.97
C ALA A 35 -19.35 14.22 -3.85
N THR A 36 -18.74 15.32 -3.39
CA THR A 36 -18.77 16.62 -4.09
C THR A 36 -17.57 16.89 -4.99
N VAL A 37 -16.52 16.07 -4.92
CA VAL A 37 -15.25 16.28 -5.65
C VAL A 37 -15.48 16.41 -7.15
N VAL A 38 -16.28 15.51 -7.75
CA VAL A 38 -16.54 15.52 -9.19
C VAL A 38 -17.27 16.79 -9.62
N SER A 39 -18.32 17.18 -8.89
CA SER A 39 -19.07 18.41 -9.17
C SER A 39 -18.19 19.65 -9.01
N GLY A 40 -17.39 19.72 -7.95
CA GLY A 40 -16.45 20.83 -7.72
C GLY A 40 -15.40 20.97 -8.82
N LEU A 41 -14.92 19.85 -9.38
CA LEU A 41 -14.03 19.86 -10.55
C LEU A 41 -14.75 20.34 -11.82
N GLN A 42 -16.02 19.97 -12.01
CA GLN A 42 -16.82 20.42 -13.16
C GLN A 42 -17.13 21.91 -13.12
N THR A 43 -17.47 22.45 -11.94
CA THR A 43 -17.81 23.87 -11.77
C THR A 43 -16.58 24.76 -11.65
N GLY A 44 -15.37 24.19 -11.61
CA GLY A 44 -14.12 24.92 -11.46
C GLY A 44 -13.84 25.43 -10.04
N VAL A 45 -14.59 24.95 -9.04
CA VAL A 45 -14.28 25.18 -7.61
C VAL A 45 -12.94 24.54 -7.26
N TYR A 46 -12.65 23.38 -7.86
CA TYR A 46 -11.35 22.75 -7.84
C TYR A 46 -10.87 22.56 -9.28
N ASN A 47 -9.56 22.56 -9.51
CA ASN A 47 -8.99 22.24 -10.81
C ASN A 47 -8.25 20.88 -10.80
N PHE A 48 -7.94 20.37 -9.61
CA PHE A 48 -7.21 19.12 -9.36
C PHE A 48 -7.67 18.54 -8.02
N ALA A 49 -7.89 17.23 -7.93
CA ALA A 49 -8.25 16.56 -6.68
C ALA A 49 -7.85 15.08 -6.65
N ASP A 50 -7.62 14.55 -5.44
CA ASP A 50 -7.71 13.12 -5.16
C ASP A 50 -9.10 12.60 -5.52
N LEU A 51 -9.18 11.42 -6.13
CA LEU A 51 -10.44 10.82 -6.54
C LEU A 51 -10.61 9.43 -5.92
N ALA A 52 -11.76 9.18 -5.28
CA ALA A 52 -12.09 7.83 -4.87
C ALA A 52 -12.30 6.94 -6.12
N PRO A 53 -11.79 5.70 -6.15
CA PRO A 53 -11.93 4.84 -7.34
C PRO A 53 -13.38 4.61 -7.79
N SER A 54 -14.34 4.55 -6.86
CA SER A 54 -15.77 4.44 -7.15
C SER A 54 -16.33 5.61 -7.99
N GLN A 55 -15.68 6.78 -7.95
CA GLN A 55 -16.11 7.99 -8.66
C GLN A 55 -15.50 8.13 -10.04
N ALA A 56 -14.53 7.29 -10.39
CA ALA A 56 -13.74 7.43 -11.60
C ALA A 56 -14.58 7.37 -12.88
N LYS A 57 -15.60 6.52 -12.92
CA LYS A 57 -16.55 6.45 -14.05
C LYS A 57 -17.35 7.74 -14.19
N ALA A 58 -17.86 8.28 -13.09
CA ALA A 58 -18.62 9.53 -13.10
C ALA A 58 -17.73 10.72 -13.50
N ALA A 59 -16.51 10.81 -12.97
CA ALA A 59 -15.55 11.84 -13.33
C ALA A 59 -15.17 11.82 -14.82
N LYS A 60 -14.93 10.63 -15.39
CA LYS A 60 -14.68 10.47 -16.84
C LYS A 60 -15.90 10.88 -17.68
N ALA A 61 -17.11 10.49 -17.28
CA ALA A 61 -18.35 10.87 -17.95
C ALA A 61 -18.61 12.39 -17.88
N ALA A 62 -18.17 13.03 -16.80
CA ALA A 62 -18.15 14.48 -16.61
C ALA A 62 -17.10 15.22 -17.47
N GLY A 63 -16.30 14.49 -18.27
CA GLY A 63 -15.30 15.07 -19.15
C GLY A 63 -13.97 15.44 -18.46
N LEU A 64 -13.78 15.06 -17.20
CA LEU A 64 -12.54 15.28 -16.46
C LEU A 64 -11.44 14.33 -16.93
N ASP A 65 -10.19 14.77 -16.78
CA ASP A 65 -9.02 13.91 -16.99
C ASP A 65 -8.75 13.12 -15.71
N VAL A 66 -8.85 11.79 -15.76
CA VAL A 66 -8.69 10.89 -14.62
C VAL A 66 -7.50 9.97 -14.88
N PHE A 67 -6.51 10.02 -14.02
CA PHE A 67 -5.25 9.30 -14.18
C PHE A 67 -4.76 8.72 -12.86
N VAL A 68 -4.00 7.63 -12.94
CA VAL A 68 -3.31 7.02 -11.80
C VAL A 68 -1.88 7.53 -11.80
N GLN A 69 -1.46 8.18 -10.73
CA GLN A 69 -0.06 8.48 -10.51
C GLN A 69 0.64 7.19 -10.04
N PRO A 70 1.85 6.89 -10.54
CA PRO A 70 2.69 5.86 -9.95
C PRO A 70 2.86 6.07 -8.44
N GLY A 71 2.97 4.99 -7.68
CA GLY A 71 3.10 5.07 -6.23
C GLY A 71 3.69 3.80 -5.64
N PHE A 72 4.35 3.96 -4.50
CA PHE A 72 4.94 2.86 -3.74
C PHE A 72 3.98 2.38 -2.65
N ASN A 73 2.74 2.07 -3.04
CA ASN A 73 1.66 1.72 -2.12
C ASN A 73 1.30 0.24 -2.30
N ALA A 74 1.48 -0.57 -1.25
CA ALA A 74 1.05 -1.96 -1.24
C ALA A 74 0.42 -2.31 0.11
N SER A 75 -0.85 -2.69 0.10
CA SER A 75 -1.56 -3.13 1.30
C SER A 75 -1.20 -4.58 1.64
N ASN A 76 -1.22 -4.92 2.93
CA ASN A 76 -0.98 -6.28 3.40
C ASN A 76 -1.75 -6.60 4.68
N ILE A 77 -1.94 -7.90 4.89
CA ILE A 77 -2.30 -8.49 6.17
C ILE A 77 -0.97 -8.83 6.86
N SER A 78 -0.72 -8.21 8.02
CA SER A 78 0.45 -8.48 8.84
C SER A 78 0.13 -9.56 9.87
N LEU A 79 0.90 -10.63 9.86
CA LEU A 79 0.83 -11.75 10.80
C LEU A 79 1.99 -11.62 11.79
N ASN A 80 1.74 -11.84 13.08
CA ASN A 80 2.80 -11.90 14.08
C ASN A 80 3.23 -13.37 14.28
N ILE A 81 4.29 -13.80 13.59
CA ILE A 81 4.71 -15.20 13.62
C ILE A 81 5.38 -15.62 14.94
N ASN A 82 5.62 -14.67 15.85
CA ASN A 82 6.06 -14.98 17.21
C ASN A 82 4.90 -15.40 18.12
N LYS A 83 3.66 -15.29 17.66
CA LYS A 83 2.45 -15.55 18.45
C LYS A 83 1.63 -16.68 17.86
N ALA A 84 1.04 -17.50 18.72
CA ALA A 84 0.05 -18.47 18.28
C ALA A 84 -1.16 -17.74 17.64
N PRO A 85 -1.74 -18.28 16.56
CA PRO A 85 -1.40 -19.55 15.90
C PRO A 85 -0.33 -19.42 14.80
N PHE A 86 0.19 -18.22 14.54
CA PHE A 86 1.10 -17.94 13.43
C PHE A 86 2.56 -18.39 13.67
N ASN A 87 2.89 -18.80 14.89
CA ASN A 87 4.10 -19.57 15.17
C ASN A 87 4.11 -20.97 14.52
N ASN A 88 2.98 -21.42 13.96
CA ASN A 88 2.92 -22.59 13.09
C ASN A 88 2.94 -22.14 11.60
N PRO A 89 3.99 -22.50 10.83
CA PRO A 89 4.13 -22.06 9.43
C PRO A 89 2.99 -22.55 8.53
N LYS A 90 2.32 -23.67 8.86
CA LYS A 90 1.15 -24.14 8.10
C LYS A 90 -0.04 -23.18 8.22
N VAL A 91 -0.22 -22.53 9.37
CA VAL A 91 -1.30 -21.55 9.58
C VAL A 91 -0.99 -20.26 8.80
N VAL A 92 0.29 -19.85 8.76
CA VAL A 92 0.74 -18.73 7.92
C VAL A 92 0.46 -19.01 6.44
N ASP A 93 0.87 -20.17 5.93
CA ASP A 93 0.58 -20.56 4.54
C ASP A 93 -0.93 -20.69 4.29
N ALA A 94 -1.73 -21.17 5.26
CA ALA A 94 -3.18 -21.23 5.13
C ALA A 94 -3.82 -19.85 4.93
N VAL A 95 -3.40 -18.82 5.69
CA VAL A 95 -3.88 -17.45 5.48
C VAL A 95 -3.52 -16.94 4.08
N ARG A 96 -2.32 -17.25 3.57
CA ARG A 96 -1.89 -16.83 2.23
C ARG A 96 -2.74 -17.45 1.13
N TYR A 97 -3.04 -18.74 1.22
CA TYR A 97 -3.94 -19.42 0.29
C TYR A 97 -5.41 -19.00 0.44
N ALA A 98 -5.82 -18.54 1.64
CA ALA A 98 -7.16 -18.01 1.87
C ALA A 98 -7.37 -16.60 1.31
N THR A 99 -6.29 -15.85 1.02
CA THR A 99 -6.40 -14.46 0.58
C THR A 99 -6.64 -14.36 -0.93
N ASN A 100 -7.84 -13.91 -1.32
CA ASN A 100 -8.15 -13.55 -2.71
C ASN A 100 -7.78 -12.07 -2.95
N GLN A 101 -6.59 -11.85 -3.50
CA GLN A 101 -6.07 -10.51 -3.82
C GLN A 101 -6.94 -9.76 -4.84
N GLN A 102 -7.50 -10.48 -5.82
CA GLN A 102 -8.30 -9.87 -6.88
C GLN A 102 -9.61 -9.29 -6.33
N GLU A 103 -10.19 -9.91 -5.30
CA GLU A 103 -11.39 -9.37 -4.65
C GLU A 103 -11.16 -7.98 -4.05
N PHE A 104 -9.98 -7.71 -3.47
CA PHE A 104 -9.63 -6.37 -3.00
C PHE A 104 -9.52 -5.38 -4.18
N VAL A 105 -8.88 -5.79 -5.28
CA VAL A 105 -8.74 -4.96 -6.47
C VAL A 105 -10.11 -4.57 -7.03
N ASP A 106 -11.00 -5.54 -7.17
CA ASP A 106 -12.32 -5.35 -7.76
C ASP A 106 -13.23 -4.50 -6.86
N LYS A 107 -13.29 -4.84 -5.57
CA LYS A 107 -14.23 -4.20 -4.63
C LYS A 107 -13.76 -2.86 -4.08
N LEU A 108 -12.45 -2.69 -3.85
CA LEU A 108 -11.91 -1.48 -3.21
C LEU A 108 -11.37 -0.49 -4.24
N THR A 109 -10.69 -0.99 -5.25
CA THR A 109 -9.98 -0.15 -6.22
C THR A 109 -10.69 -0.04 -7.56
N PHE A 110 -11.78 -0.78 -7.79
CA PHE A 110 -12.53 -0.78 -9.05
C PHE A 110 -11.63 -1.01 -10.28
N GLY A 111 -10.62 -1.88 -10.12
CA GLY A 111 -9.64 -2.21 -11.16
C GLY A 111 -8.52 -1.19 -11.37
N TYR A 112 -8.46 -0.10 -10.61
CA TYR A 112 -7.39 0.89 -10.70
C TYR A 112 -6.11 0.48 -9.94
N GLY A 113 -6.24 -0.39 -8.95
CA GLY A 113 -5.12 -1.06 -8.29
C GLY A 113 -4.70 -2.35 -9.00
N LYS A 114 -3.72 -3.06 -8.44
CA LYS A 114 -3.25 -4.35 -8.94
C LYS A 114 -3.05 -5.31 -7.77
N ALA A 115 -3.33 -6.59 -7.98
CA ALA A 115 -2.94 -7.63 -7.04
C ALA A 115 -1.41 -7.66 -6.94
N THR A 116 -0.87 -7.80 -5.73
CA THR A 116 0.58 -7.83 -5.51
C THR A 116 0.97 -8.78 -4.40
N ASN A 117 2.13 -9.43 -4.56
CA ASN A 117 2.76 -10.31 -3.59
C ASN A 117 4.00 -9.69 -2.93
N GLN A 118 4.24 -8.39 -3.14
CA GLN A 118 5.46 -7.71 -2.74
C GLN A 118 5.24 -6.20 -2.52
N PRO A 119 6.15 -5.52 -1.78
CA PRO A 119 5.98 -4.10 -1.42
C PRO A 119 6.21 -3.13 -2.58
N PHE A 120 6.81 -3.61 -3.68
CA PHE A 120 7.23 -2.76 -4.79
C PHE A 120 6.31 -2.92 -6.01
N PRO A 121 6.01 -1.82 -6.74
CA PRO A 121 5.23 -1.88 -7.96
C PRO A 121 6.06 -2.44 -9.13
N PRO A 122 5.42 -3.09 -10.12
CA PRO A 122 6.10 -3.49 -11.36
C PRO A 122 6.81 -2.30 -12.04
N GLY A 123 8.04 -2.54 -12.51
CA GLY A 123 8.87 -1.52 -13.15
C GLY A 123 9.80 -0.75 -12.19
N TYR A 124 9.62 -0.88 -10.88
CA TYR A 124 10.59 -0.38 -9.91
C TYR A 124 11.80 -1.30 -9.80
N VAL A 125 13.00 -0.75 -9.61
CA VAL A 125 14.27 -1.51 -9.60
C VAL A 125 14.27 -2.66 -8.58
N ALA A 126 13.62 -2.48 -7.43
CA ALA A 126 13.55 -3.48 -6.37
C ALA A 126 12.44 -4.53 -6.57
N TYR A 127 11.57 -4.36 -7.58
CA TYR A 127 10.53 -5.33 -7.90
C TYR A 127 11.16 -6.66 -8.30
N ASP A 128 10.88 -7.72 -7.55
CA ASP A 128 11.34 -9.07 -7.87
C ASP A 128 10.27 -9.79 -8.72
N PRO A 129 10.47 -9.95 -10.04
CA PRO A 129 9.50 -10.61 -10.90
C PRO A 129 9.31 -12.10 -10.55
N GLN A 130 10.30 -12.74 -9.91
CA GLN A 130 10.20 -14.14 -9.48
C GLN A 130 9.18 -14.31 -8.35
N SER A 131 9.03 -13.28 -7.50
CA SER A 131 8.10 -13.31 -6.37
C SER A 131 6.66 -12.94 -6.73
N ALA A 132 6.40 -12.51 -7.97
CA ALA A 132 5.11 -11.95 -8.38
C ALA A 132 3.94 -12.95 -8.30
N LYS A 133 4.20 -14.26 -8.45
CA LYS A 133 3.17 -15.31 -8.56
C LYS A 133 3.24 -16.38 -7.45
N LEU A 134 3.85 -16.06 -6.31
CA LEU A 134 4.19 -17.08 -5.30
C LEU A 134 2.97 -17.75 -4.63
N PHE A 135 1.84 -17.04 -4.49
CA PHE A 135 0.66 -17.56 -3.80
C PHE A 135 -0.60 -17.27 -4.61
N ALA A 136 -1.24 -18.33 -5.09
CA ALA A 136 -2.54 -18.27 -5.72
C ALA A 136 -3.64 -18.50 -4.67
N TYR A 137 -4.79 -17.87 -4.86
CA TYR A 137 -5.97 -18.10 -4.03
C TYR A 137 -6.44 -19.56 -4.16
N ASP A 138 -6.40 -20.30 -3.05
CA ASP A 138 -6.83 -21.69 -2.95
C ASP A 138 -7.41 -21.97 -1.53
N PRO A 139 -8.69 -21.67 -1.30
CA PRO A 139 -9.32 -21.87 0.00
C PRO A 139 -9.40 -23.36 0.40
N ALA A 140 -9.35 -24.29 -0.54
CA ALA A 140 -9.33 -25.72 -0.24
C ALA A 140 -7.96 -26.12 0.36
N LYS A 141 -6.86 -25.63 -0.24
CA LYS A 141 -5.52 -25.81 0.32
C LYS A 141 -5.37 -25.18 1.69
N ALA A 142 -5.95 -23.99 1.89
CA ALA A 142 -5.96 -23.33 3.19
C ALA A 142 -6.61 -24.20 4.28
N LYS A 143 -7.81 -24.77 4.02
CA LYS A 143 -8.48 -25.69 4.94
C LYS A 143 -7.63 -26.92 5.25
N GLN A 144 -7.04 -27.54 4.22
CA GLN A 144 -6.15 -28.69 4.38
C GLN A 144 -4.96 -28.37 5.30
N LEU A 145 -4.34 -27.19 5.14
CA LEU A 145 -3.21 -26.77 5.97
C LEU A 145 -3.61 -26.53 7.43
N LEU A 146 -4.80 -25.98 7.67
CA LEU A 146 -5.34 -25.78 9.02
C LEU A 146 -5.62 -27.12 9.72
N GLU A 147 -6.20 -28.09 9.02
CA GLU A 147 -6.42 -29.45 9.55
C GLU A 147 -5.07 -30.13 9.87
N GLN A 148 -4.09 -30.03 8.97
CA GLN A 148 -2.73 -30.53 9.18
C GLN A 148 -1.96 -29.81 10.29
N ALA A 149 -2.40 -28.62 10.67
CA ALA A 149 -1.91 -27.87 11.82
C ALA A 149 -2.65 -28.24 13.13
N GLY A 150 -3.66 -29.13 13.06
CA GLY A 150 -4.42 -29.61 14.21
C GLY A 150 -5.63 -28.74 14.57
N TYR A 151 -6.00 -27.78 13.73
CA TYR A 151 -7.14 -26.89 13.97
C TYR A 151 -8.40 -27.38 13.26
N LYS A 152 -9.49 -27.47 14.01
CA LYS A 152 -10.86 -27.60 13.50
C LYS A 152 -11.42 -26.20 13.19
N PRO A 153 -12.39 -26.09 12.26
CA PRO A 153 -13.06 -24.82 11.99
C PRO A 153 -13.60 -24.14 13.26
N GLY A 154 -13.37 -22.84 13.41
CA GLY A 154 -13.80 -22.01 14.54
C GLY A 154 -12.89 -22.05 15.78
N GLN A 155 -11.83 -22.88 15.78
CA GLN A 155 -10.87 -22.92 16.89
C GLN A 155 -9.87 -21.76 16.87
N ILE A 156 -9.53 -21.25 15.68
CA ILE A 156 -8.72 -20.05 15.56
C ILE A 156 -9.64 -18.83 15.66
N LYS A 157 -9.42 -18.00 16.68
CA LYS A 157 -10.11 -16.74 16.89
C LYS A 157 -9.08 -15.62 16.98
N LEU A 158 -9.23 -14.62 16.13
CA LEU A 158 -8.30 -13.49 16.01
C LEU A 158 -9.06 -12.18 16.19
N ASP A 159 -8.42 -11.21 16.82
CA ASP A 159 -8.88 -9.83 16.81
C ASP A 159 -8.16 -9.06 15.70
N LEU A 160 -8.93 -8.28 14.94
CA LEU A 160 -8.40 -7.32 13.98
C LEU A 160 -8.75 -5.90 14.45
N VAL A 161 -7.74 -5.17 14.93
CA VAL A 161 -7.92 -3.81 15.46
C VAL A 161 -7.73 -2.79 14.35
N ILE A 162 -8.73 -1.95 14.11
CA ILE A 162 -8.72 -0.92 13.06
C ILE A 162 -9.12 0.45 13.63
N MET A 163 -8.70 1.53 12.98
CA MET A 163 -8.96 2.89 13.45
C MET A 163 -10.43 3.31 13.36
N ALA A 164 -11.08 2.90 12.28
CA ALA A 164 -12.43 3.22 11.86
C ALA A 164 -12.92 2.10 10.93
N GLU A 165 -14.18 2.17 10.48
CA GLU A 165 -14.71 1.25 9.48
C GLU A 165 -13.82 1.20 8.23
N ASP A 166 -13.46 -0.01 7.81
CA ASP A 166 -12.58 -0.27 6.69
C ASP A 166 -13.07 -1.50 5.92
N PRO A 167 -13.57 -1.35 4.69
CA PRO A 167 -14.02 -2.47 3.87
C PRO A 167 -12.94 -3.54 3.62
N ALA A 168 -11.65 -3.20 3.70
CA ALA A 168 -10.59 -4.20 3.61
C ALA A 168 -10.62 -5.19 4.80
N ALA A 169 -10.97 -4.72 5.99
CA ALA A 169 -11.11 -5.56 7.18
C ALA A 169 -12.27 -6.54 7.05
N GLU A 170 -13.38 -6.12 6.44
CA GLU A 170 -14.54 -6.97 6.17
C GLU A 170 -14.22 -8.07 5.14
N ILE A 171 -13.47 -7.73 4.07
CA ILE A 171 -13.00 -8.71 3.09
C ILE A 171 -12.11 -9.76 3.78
N VAL A 172 -11.15 -9.33 4.61
CA VAL A 172 -10.28 -10.26 5.37
C VAL A 172 -11.09 -11.13 6.32
N GLN A 173 -12.02 -10.54 7.07
CA GLN A 173 -12.91 -11.28 7.96
C GLN A 173 -13.70 -12.35 7.19
N SER A 174 -14.28 -12.00 6.05
CA SER A 174 -15.06 -12.92 5.21
C SER A 174 -14.20 -14.04 4.63
N GLN A 175 -13.04 -13.72 4.05
CA GLN A 175 -12.15 -14.70 3.43
C GLN A 175 -11.58 -15.69 4.45
N LEU A 176 -11.20 -15.22 5.64
CA LEU A 176 -10.70 -16.08 6.71
C LEU A 176 -11.82 -16.93 7.34
N ALA A 177 -13.03 -16.39 7.47
CA ALA A 177 -14.19 -17.17 7.92
C ALA A 177 -14.51 -18.33 6.96
N ALA A 178 -14.36 -18.13 5.65
CA ALA A 178 -14.60 -19.17 4.64
C ALA A 178 -13.68 -20.40 4.77
N VAL A 179 -12.53 -20.26 5.45
CA VAL A 179 -11.59 -21.34 5.75
C VAL A 179 -11.61 -21.78 7.22
N GLY A 180 -12.53 -21.24 8.02
CA GLY A 180 -12.74 -21.64 9.42
C GLY A 180 -11.94 -20.86 10.46
N ILE A 181 -11.38 -19.70 10.10
CA ILE A 181 -10.74 -18.77 11.03
C ILE A 181 -11.75 -17.65 11.37
N THR A 182 -12.06 -17.48 12.66
CA THR A 182 -12.96 -16.41 13.10
C THR A 182 -12.16 -15.14 13.37
N VAL A 183 -12.51 -14.05 12.69
CA VAL A 183 -11.92 -12.71 12.93
C VAL A 183 -12.97 -11.78 13.53
N THR A 184 -12.65 -11.15 14.66
CA THR A 184 -13.47 -10.11 15.28
C THR A 184 -12.86 -8.74 15.00
N ILE A 185 -13.58 -7.89 14.27
CA ILE A 185 -13.15 -6.52 14.00
C ILE A 185 -13.38 -5.66 15.25
N LYS A 186 -12.36 -4.93 15.69
CA LYS A 186 -12.41 -4.02 16.85
C LYS A 186 -12.02 -2.62 16.41
N ILE A 187 -12.95 -1.67 16.51
CA ILE A 187 -12.66 -0.26 16.21
C ILE A 187 -12.01 0.39 17.44
N ASN A 188 -10.78 0.89 17.28
CA ASN A 188 -10.02 1.59 18.29
C ASN A 188 -9.16 2.68 17.65
N LYS A 189 -9.41 3.95 17.99
CA LYS A 189 -8.60 5.09 17.49
C LYS A 189 -7.12 4.98 17.84
N ASN A 190 -6.79 4.25 18.91
CA ASN A 190 -5.44 3.97 19.34
C ASN A 190 -4.87 2.64 18.79
N TRP A 191 -5.34 2.17 17.63
CA TRP A 191 -4.88 0.92 16.99
C TRP A 191 -3.36 0.86 16.77
N ALA A 192 -2.72 2.00 16.55
CA ALA A 192 -1.29 2.09 16.22
C ALA A 192 -0.39 1.69 17.40
N THR A 193 -0.77 2.05 18.63
CA THR A 193 0.02 1.74 19.83
C THR A 193 0.29 0.24 19.99
N PRO A 194 -0.71 -0.66 20.01
CA PRO A 194 -0.46 -2.09 20.11
C PRO A 194 0.19 -2.67 18.84
N PHE A 195 0.03 -2.05 17.66
CA PHE A 195 0.76 -2.46 16.46
C PHE A 195 2.27 -2.23 16.63
N PHE A 196 2.68 -1.01 17.00
CA PHE A 196 4.09 -0.66 17.14
C PHE A 196 4.74 -1.29 18.37
N ALA A 197 3.97 -1.60 19.42
CA ALA A 197 4.41 -2.44 20.54
C ALA A 197 4.54 -3.93 20.20
N LYS A 198 4.12 -4.34 18.99
CA LYS A 198 4.10 -5.75 18.52
C LYS A 198 3.16 -6.65 19.34
N ASP A 199 2.16 -6.05 19.96
CA ASP A 199 1.18 -6.72 20.81
C ASP A 199 0.10 -7.46 20.00
N LEU A 200 -0.19 -6.98 18.79
CA LEU A 200 -1.18 -7.58 17.91
C LEU A 200 -0.71 -8.93 17.34
N THR A 201 -1.66 -9.85 17.18
CA THR A 201 -1.46 -11.13 16.49
C THR A 201 -1.71 -11.00 14.98
N LEU A 202 -2.70 -10.19 14.61
CA LEU A 202 -3.14 -9.91 13.25
C LEU A 202 -3.35 -8.39 13.11
N SER A 203 -2.93 -7.81 11.99
CA SER A 203 -3.20 -6.41 11.65
C SER A 203 -3.38 -6.24 10.15
N LEU A 204 -4.05 -5.17 9.75
CA LEU A 204 -3.88 -4.62 8.40
C LEU A 204 -2.87 -3.48 8.47
N TYR A 205 -2.03 -3.40 7.45
CA TYR A 205 -1.10 -2.29 7.26
C TYR A 205 -0.82 -2.12 5.77
N GLY A 206 0.06 -1.19 5.42
CA GLY A 206 0.53 -1.03 4.06
C GLY A 206 1.98 -0.56 4.00
N THR A 207 2.62 -0.86 2.89
CA THR A 207 3.85 -0.24 2.48
C THR A 207 3.53 1.11 1.87
N THR A 208 4.17 2.15 2.40
CA THR A 208 4.42 3.42 1.71
C THR A 208 5.92 3.48 1.44
N GLY A 209 6.31 3.85 0.22
CA GLY A 209 7.72 3.98 -0.16
C GLY A 209 8.54 4.81 0.83
N ARG A 210 9.83 4.51 0.89
CA ARG A 210 10.85 5.26 1.62
C ARG A 210 11.89 5.80 0.63
N ASP A 211 12.81 6.64 1.10
CA ASP A 211 13.85 7.26 0.26
C ASP A 211 14.70 6.22 -0.49
N SER A 212 14.82 5.00 0.04
CA SER A 212 15.40 3.86 -0.67
C SER A 212 14.59 2.58 -0.52
N ALA A 213 14.75 1.69 -1.50
CA ALA A 213 14.23 0.34 -1.44
C ALA A 213 14.80 -0.45 -0.26
N ALA A 214 16.09 -0.29 0.04
CA ALA A 214 16.73 -0.92 1.20
C ALA A 214 16.07 -0.50 2.51
N GLN A 215 15.78 0.80 2.69
CA GLN A 215 15.06 1.29 3.87
C GLN A 215 13.63 0.75 3.93
N THR A 216 12.94 0.65 2.78
CA THR A 216 11.61 0.05 2.69
C THR A 216 11.65 -1.41 3.15
N LEU A 217 12.60 -2.21 2.65
CA LEU A 217 12.78 -3.60 3.06
C LEU A 217 13.13 -3.72 4.54
N THR A 218 14.12 -2.97 5.04
CA THR A 218 14.51 -2.98 6.46
C THR A 218 13.33 -2.64 7.36
N ALA A 219 12.47 -1.69 6.97
CA ALA A 219 11.32 -1.31 7.78
C ALA A 219 10.28 -2.44 7.91
N HIS A 220 10.12 -3.27 6.88
CA HIS A 220 9.10 -4.33 6.81
C HIS A 220 9.58 -5.70 7.26
N PHE A 221 10.86 -6.02 7.10
CA PHE A 221 11.39 -7.37 7.32
C PHE A 221 12.56 -7.43 8.29
N GLY A 222 13.18 -6.29 8.64
CA GLY A 222 14.32 -6.26 9.55
C GLY A 222 13.93 -6.50 11.00
N PRO A 223 14.90 -6.87 11.86
CA PRO A 223 14.65 -7.27 13.24
C PRO A 223 14.26 -6.08 14.11
N ASN A 224 14.58 -4.85 13.68
CA ASN A 224 14.14 -3.59 14.29
C ASN A 224 13.14 -2.82 13.41
N GLY A 225 12.53 -3.49 12.43
CA GLY A 225 11.62 -2.87 11.47
C GLY A 225 10.35 -2.34 12.14
N PRO A 226 10.03 -1.04 12.08
CA PRO A 226 8.80 -0.52 12.67
C PRO A 226 7.54 -1.14 12.05
N LEU A 227 7.61 -1.55 10.79
CA LEU A 227 6.50 -2.15 10.06
C LEU A 227 6.55 -3.69 10.03
N ASN A 228 7.61 -4.29 10.60
CA ASN A 228 7.69 -5.72 10.83
C ASN A 228 6.91 -6.06 12.10
N LEU A 229 5.65 -6.49 11.98
CA LEU A 229 4.85 -6.89 13.15
C LEU A 229 5.48 -8.07 13.92
N SER A 230 6.32 -8.85 13.26
CA SER A 230 7.03 -10.00 13.84
C SER A 230 8.42 -9.64 14.38
N SER A 231 8.84 -8.38 14.42
CA SER A 231 10.12 -8.04 15.06
C SER A 231 10.17 -8.57 16.51
N PRO A 232 11.28 -9.18 16.96
CA PRO A 232 12.61 -9.15 16.35
C PRO A 232 12.89 -10.26 15.32
N TYR A 233 11.91 -11.10 14.97
CA TYR A 233 12.10 -12.08 13.89
C TYR A 233 12.38 -11.37 12.56
N GLU A 234 13.32 -11.93 11.81
CA GLU A 234 13.60 -11.62 10.41
C GLU A 234 13.84 -12.92 9.63
N PRO A 235 13.74 -12.90 8.29
CA PRO A 235 14.14 -14.03 7.47
C PRO A 235 15.64 -14.31 7.55
N ASP A 236 16.00 -15.59 7.45
CA ASP A 236 17.41 -16.01 7.41
C ASP A 236 18.19 -15.29 6.30
N GLY A 237 19.33 -14.69 6.66
CA GLY A 237 20.20 -13.96 5.73
C GLY A 237 19.67 -12.58 5.30
N PHE A 238 18.62 -12.05 5.92
CA PHE A 238 18.05 -10.76 5.54
C PHE A 238 19.01 -9.58 5.77
N GLU A 239 19.65 -9.47 6.95
CA GLU A 239 20.62 -8.39 7.19
C GLU A 239 21.81 -8.45 6.24
N ASP A 240 22.32 -9.65 5.92
CA ASP A 240 23.41 -9.84 4.95
C ASP A 240 23.00 -9.39 3.55
N ALA A 241 21.78 -9.73 3.12
CA ALA A 241 21.26 -9.28 1.83
C ALA A 241 21.14 -7.75 1.76
N ILE A 242 20.68 -7.10 2.84
CA ILE A 242 20.61 -5.63 2.93
C ILE A 242 22.01 -5.01 3.01
N ALA A 243 22.95 -5.61 3.74
CA ALA A 243 24.33 -5.16 3.80
C ALA A 243 24.98 -5.19 2.41
N LYS A 244 24.75 -6.27 1.64
CA LYS A 244 25.20 -6.39 0.25
C LYS A 244 24.61 -5.28 -0.63
N VAL A 245 23.31 -4.99 -0.52
CA VAL A 245 22.68 -3.86 -1.24
C VAL A 245 23.38 -2.54 -0.91
N ARG A 246 23.67 -2.28 0.37
CA ARG A 246 24.32 -1.02 0.81
C ARG A 246 25.77 -0.89 0.36
N GLN A 247 26.46 -2.01 0.15
CA GLN A 247 27.85 -2.06 -0.32
C GLN A 247 27.97 -2.04 -1.86
N THR A 248 26.87 -2.29 -2.58
CA THR A 248 26.87 -2.30 -4.05
C THR A 248 26.64 -0.88 -4.57
N PRO A 249 27.53 -0.33 -5.41
CA PRO A 249 27.33 0.98 -6.03
C PRO A 249 26.02 1.06 -6.82
N LEU A 250 25.35 2.22 -6.80
CA LEU A 250 24.04 2.38 -7.46
C LEU A 250 24.10 2.26 -8.98
N ASP A 251 25.26 2.54 -9.57
CA ASP A 251 25.57 2.44 -10.99
C ASP A 251 26.18 1.07 -11.39
N ALA A 252 26.38 0.17 -10.42
CA ALA A 252 26.88 -1.16 -10.70
C ALA A 252 25.87 -1.94 -11.58
N PRO A 253 26.32 -2.64 -12.64
CA PRO A 253 25.42 -3.37 -13.53
C PRO A 253 24.56 -4.44 -12.85
N ASP A 254 24.99 -4.95 -11.70
CA ASP A 254 24.32 -5.98 -10.91
C ASP A 254 23.47 -5.43 -9.76
N TYR A 255 23.46 -4.10 -9.53
CA TYR A 255 22.69 -3.47 -8.46
C TYR A 255 21.20 -3.87 -8.48
N PRO A 256 20.49 -3.87 -9.62
CA PRO A 256 19.10 -4.33 -9.67
C PRO A 256 18.93 -5.76 -9.18
N GLN A 257 19.81 -6.68 -9.57
CA GLN A 257 19.74 -8.11 -9.22
C GLN A 257 20.03 -8.32 -7.73
N VAL A 258 20.99 -7.58 -7.17
CA VAL A 258 21.30 -7.59 -5.73
C VAL A 258 20.08 -7.11 -4.92
N LEU A 259 19.43 -6.04 -5.37
CA LEU A 259 18.26 -5.48 -4.70
C LEU A 259 17.02 -6.37 -4.81
N GLN A 260 16.80 -7.00 -5.96
CA GLN A 260 15.73 -7.99 -6.16
C GLN A 260 15.96 -9.24 -5.31
N ALA A 261 17.21 -9.68 -5.16
CA ALA A 261 17.55 -10.78 -4.26
C ALA A 261 17.22 -10.42 -2.79
N ALA A 262 17.55 -9.21 -2.34
CA ALA A 262 17.17 -8.76 -1.00
C ALA A 262 15.65 -8.70 -0.79
N THR A 263 14.90 -8.26 -1.80
CA THR A 263 13.43 -8.33 -1.78
C THR A 263 12.94 -9.76 -1.61
N ARG A 264 13.50 -10.71 -2.38
CA ARG A 264 13.14 -12.13 -2.30
C ARG A 264 13.43 -12.72 -0.93
N VAL A 265 14.58 -12.39 -0.31
CA VAL A 265 14.92 -12.81 1.06
C VAL A 265 13.91 -12.26 2.06
N GLY A 266 13.57 -10.96 1.99
CA GLY A 266 12.54 -10.37 2.84
C GLY A 266 11.20 -11.11 2.76
N LEU A 267 10.77 -11.48 1.56
CA LEU A 267 9.51 -12.20 1.32
C LEU A 267 9.50 -13.64 1.86
N GLN A 268 10.65 -14.22 2.23
CA GLN A 268 10.72 -15.51 2.92
C GLN A 268 10.13 -15.46 4.33
N SER A 269 9.95 -14.27 4.92
CA SER A 269 9.23 -14.09 6.20
C SER A 269 7.83 -14.71 6.14
N LYS A 270 7.16 -14.60 4.98
CA LYS A 270 5.74 -14.96 4.77
C LYS A 270 4.73 -14.21 5.67
N ALA A 271 5.20 -13.45 6.66
CA ALA A 271 4.39 -12.77 7.67
C ALA A 271 3.59 -11.58 7.10
N LEU A 272 4.02 -11.03 5.96
CA LEU A 272 3.28 -10.01 5.22
C LEU A 272 2.57 -10.66 4.05
N VAL A 273 1.26 -10.84 4.17
CA VAL A 273 0.39 -11.32 3.09
C VAL A 273 -0.09 -10.11 2.31
N PHE A 274 0.68 -9.71 1.30
CA PHE A 274 0.30 -8.60 0.42
C PHE A 274 -1.03 -8.88 -0.29
N THR A 275 -1.80 -7.81 -0.50
CA THR A 275 -3.15 -7.88 -1.06
C THR A 275 -3.23 -7.17 -2.40
N TYR A 276 -3.13 -5.84 -2.39
CA TYR A 276 -3.25 -5.00 -3.58
C TYR A 276 -2.41 -3.73 -3.47
N SER A 277 -2.12 -3.11 -4.61
CA SER A 277 -1.57 -1.75 -4.66
C SER A 277 -2.69 -0.71 -4.62
N SER A 278 -2.67 0.18 -3.64
CA SER A 278 -3.63 1.30 -3.56
C SER A 278 -3.29 2.34 -4.63
N PRO A 279 -4.20 2.63 -5.57
CA PRO A 279 -3.93 3.61 -6.63
C PRO A 279 -3.91 5.03 -6.07
N ASN A 280 -2.91 5.82 -6.46
CA ASN A 280 -2.95 7.27 -6.32
C ASN A 280 -3.80 7.83 -7.48
N LEU A 281 -5.12 7.78 -7.32
CA LEU A 281 -6.05 8.18 -8.37
C LEU A 281 -6.40 9.66 -8.24
N PHE A 282 -6.18 10.42 -9.32
CA PHE A 282 -6.47 11.84 -9.36
C PHE A 282 -7.43 12.17 -10.51
N ALA A 283 -8.13 13.28 -10.36
CA ALA A 283 -8.87 13.92 -11.43
C ALA A 283 -8.46 15.40 -11.55
N LYS A 284 -8.36 15.88 -12.78
CA LYS A 284 -8.09 17.28 -13.08
C LYS A 284 -8.95 17.81 -14.23
N ASN A 285 -9.11 19.12 -14.25
CA ASN A 285 -9.64 19.80 -15.44
C ASN A 285 -8.65 19.61 -16.60
N LYS A 286 -9.17 19.43 -17.82
CA LYS A 286 -8.36 19.27 -19.04
C LYS A 286 -7.50 20.50 -19.39
N ALA A 287 -7.84 21.66 -18.84
CA ALA A 287 -7.01 22.86 -18.89
C ALA A 287 -5.62 22.65 -18.28
N ILE A 288 -5.50 21.83 -17.23
CA ILE A 288 -4.20 21.52 -16.63
C ILE A 288 -3.47 20.54 -17.54
N SER A 289 -2.23 20.84 -17.91
CA SER A 289 -1.39 19.94 -18.70
C SER A 289 -1.13 18.60 -18.00
N ALA A 290 -0.45 17.67 -18.69
CA ALA A 290 0.04 16.48 -18.02
C ALA A 290 1.05 16.86 -16.91
N LEU A 291 1.04 16.08 -15.83
CA LEU A 291 2.03 16.20 -14.75
C LEU A 291 3.23 15.29 -15.04
N PRO A 292 4.44 15.65 -14.57
CA PRO A 292 5.58 14.74 -14.54
C PRO A 292 5.23 13.44 -13.81
N ALA A 293 5.71 12.31 -14.35
CA ALA A 293 5.54 11.00 -13.73
C ALA A 293 6.54 10.83 -12.58
N ASN A 294 6.20 11.39 -11.41
CA ASN A 294 6.97 11.19 -10.18
C ASN A 294 6.20 10.25 -9.24
N PRO A 295 6.77 9.08 -8.84
CA PRO A 295 6.09 8.14 -7.97
C PRO A 295 6.04 8.54 -6.48
N ALA A 296 6.77 9.59 -6.08
CA ALA A 296 6.92 9.99 -4.68
C ALA A 296 6.02 11.15 -4.26
N HIS A 297 5.73 12.09 -5.17
CA HIS A 297 4.91 13.28 -4.88
C HIS A 297 4.29 13.87 -6.15
N ILE A 298 3.32 14.77 -5.97
CA ILE A 298 2.81 15.62 -7.05
C ILE A 298 3.87 16.66 -7.41
N ASP A 299 4.37 16.58 -8.64
CA ASP A 299 5.33 17.52 -9.19
C ASP A 299 4.60 18.50 -10.13
N TRP A 300 4.79 19.80 -9.90
CA TRP A 300 4.19 20.87 -10.69
C TRP A 300 5.16 21.47 -11.73
N THR A 301 6.38 20.94 -11.82
CA THR A 301 7.39 21.41 -12.77
C THR A 301 6.92 21.20 -14.21
N GLY A 302 7.00 22.26 -15.02
CA GLY A 302 6.55 22.28 -16.40
C GLY A 302 5.03 22.26 -16.59
N VAL A 303 4.25 22.19 -15.50
CA VAL A 303 2.78 22.14 -15.59
C VAL A 303 2.24 23.52 -15.94
N THR A 304 1.33 23.57 -16.91
CA THR A 304 0.66 24.79 -17.36
C THR A 304 -0.86 24.66 -17.18
N ILE A 305 -1.55 25.80 -17.12
CA ILE A 305 -3.02 25.88 -17.11
C ILE A 305 -3.42 26.57 -18.41
N GLY A 306 -4.01 25.81 -19.32
CA GLY A 306 -4.53 26.30 -20.60
C GLY A 306 -5.90 26.95 -20.46
N GLY A 307 -6.06 28.07 -21.14
CA GLY A 307 -7.33 28.73 -21.47
C GLY A 307 -7.35 29.03 -22.96
#